data_AF-A0A354DL43-F1
#
_entry.id   AF-A0A354DL43-F1
#
_cell.length_a   1.000
_cell.length_b   1.000
_cell.length_c   1.000
_cell.angle_alpha   90.00
_cell.angle_beta   90.00
_cell.angle_gamma   90.00
#
_symmetry.space_group_name_H-M   'P 1'
#
loop_
_entity.id
_entity.type
_entity.pdbx_description
1 polymer ?
#
loop_
_entity_poly.entity_id
_entity_poly.type
_entity_poly.pdbx_seq_one_letter_code
_entity_poly.pdbx_strand_id
1 'polypeptide(L)'
;MDSMLDKIIAFIDEKMIPDMYDIASYYPDYFKLGKGYGNLLTYGAFDTYQDLETLYVSPSVLTKTGIAPFDENKITESIDYSWFTSGKTTYQPEEVMPEPDQSKKEGY
;
A
#
# COMPACT_ATOMS: atom_id res chain seq x y z
N MET A 1 37.16 0.28 -6.10
CA MET A 1 36.48 -0.93 -6.61
C MET A 1 35.02 -0.64 -6.39
N ASP A 2 34.32 -0.11 -7.40
CA ASP A 2 32.94 0.36 -7.22
C ASP A 2 32.05 -0.85 -6.94
N SER A 3 31.42 -0.84 -5.77
CA SER A 3 30.52 -1.90 -5.35
C SER A 3 29.26 -1.88 -6.22
N MET A 4 28.51 -2.98 -6.22
CA MET A 4 27.21 -3.00 -6.91
C MET A 4 26.22 -1.98 -6.31
N LEU A 5 26.36 -1.69 -5.02
CA LEU A 5 25.54 -0.68 -4.33
C LEU A 5 25.81 0.73 -4.87
N ASP A 6 27.09 1.09 -5.06
CA ASP A 6 27.47 2.42 -5.59
C ASP A 6 26.88 2.66 -6.98
N LYS A 7 26.85 1.62 -7.82
CA LYS A 7 26.24 1.67 -9.16
C LYS A 7 24.73 1.87 -9.12
N ILE A 8 24.04 1.23 -8.15
CA ILE A 8 22.60 1.38 -7.98
C ILE A 8 22.27 2.80 -7.49
N ILE A 9 23.02 3.31 -6.51
CA ILE A 9 22.83 4.67 -5.99
C ILE A 9 23.03 5.70 -7.11
N ALA A 10 24.12 5.60 -7.87
CA ALA A 10 24.38 6.50 -9.00
C ALA A 10 23.26 6.47 -10.05
N PHE A 11 22.71 5.28 -10.34
CA PHE A 11 21.57 5.18 -11.26
C PHE A 11 20.31 5.85 -10.70
N ILE A 12 20.00 5.68 -9.42
CA ILE A 12 18.84 6.31 -8.79
C ILE A 12 18.95 7.84 -8.86
N ASP A 13 20.11 8.37 -8.47
CA ASP A 13 20.33 9.81 -8.31
C ASP A 13 20.51 10.52 -9.65
N GLU A 14 21.22 9.91 -10.61
CA GLU A 14 21.60 10.56 -11.87
C GLU A 14 20.66 10.24 -13.04
N LYS A 15 19.79 9.21 -12.90
CA LYS A 15 18.89 8.76 -13.97
C LYS A 15 17.44 8.66 -13.50
N MET A 16 17.15 7.74 -12.57
CA MET A 16 15.76 7.40 -12.23
C MET A 16 14.95 8.61 -11.73
N ILE A 17 15.49 9.35 -10.75
CA ILE A 17 14.78 10.51 -10.16
C ILE A 17 14.72 11.68 -11.15
N PRO A 18 15.82 12.11 -11.82
CA PRO A 18 15.75 13.16 -12.83
C PRO A 18 14.77 12.85 -13.97
N ASP A 19 14.85 11.65 -14.56
CA ASP A 19 13.97 11.26 -15.68
C ASP A 19 12.49 11.23 -15.24
N MET A 20 12.20 10.81 -14.00
CA MET A 20 10.85 10.87 -13.43
C MET A 20 10.33 12.31 -13.39
N TYR A 21 11.13 13.26 -12.90
CA TYR A 21 10.73 14.68 -12.85
C TYR A 21 10.55 15.27 -14.26
N ASP A 22 11.45 14.93 -15.18
CA ASP A 22 11.36 15.39 -16.57
C ASP A 22 10.06 14.91 -17.21
N ILE A 23 9.75 13.61 -17.13
CA ILE A 23 8.49 13.05 -17.65
C ILE A 23 7.29 13.72 -16.95
N ALA A 24 7.32 13.84 -15.62
CA ALA A 24 6.22 14.41 -14.87
C ALA A 24 5.93 15.88 -15.25
N SER A 25 6.95 16.63 -15.69
CA SER A 25 6.79 18.00 -16.17
C SER A 25 5.96 18.10 -17.46
N TYR A 26 5.98 17.06 -18.30
CA TYR A 26 5.20 16.99 -19.54
C TYR A 26 3.75 16.53 -19.33
N TYR A 27 3.45 15.88 -18.19
CA TYR A 27 2.11 15.34 -17.89
C TYR A 27 1.53 15.91 -16.57
N PRO A 28 1.42 17.24 -16.42
CA PRO A 28 0.98 17.86 -15.18
C PRO A 28 -0.51 17.60 -14.84
N ASP A 29 -1.30 17.21 -15.84
CA ASP A 29 -2.69 16.80 -15.71
C ASP A 29 -2.84 15.49 -14.91
N TYR A 30 -1.87 14.58 -15.01
CA TYR A 30 -1.90 13.30 -14.30
C TYR A 30 -1.86 13.46 -12.77
N PHE A 31 -1.31 14.56 -12.24
CA PHE A 31 -1.37 14.87 -10.80
C PHE A 31 -2.79 15.12 -10.27
N LYS A 32 -3.77 15.32 -11.15
CA LYS A 32 -5.17 15.60 -10.80
C LYS A 32 -6.07 14.39 -11.03
N LEU A 33 -5.56 13.33 -11.64
CA LEU A 33 -6.30 12.12 -11.97
C LEU A 33 -5.99 11.02 -10.93
N GLY A 34 -6.95 10.12 -10.69
CA GLY A 34 -6.67 8.90 -9.92
C GLY A 34 -6.50 9.04 -8.40
N LYS A 35 -6.86 10.18 -7.79
CA LYS A 35 -6.70 10.41 -6.33
C LYS A 35 -7.34 9.33 -5.43
N GLY A 36 -8.43 8.69 -5.88
CA GLY A 36 -9.18 7.72 -5.08
C GLY A 36 -9.72 8.32 -3.78
N TYR A 37 -9.83 7.49 -2.74
CA TYR A 37 -10.36 7.90 -1.43
C TYR A 37 -9.40 8.78 -0.62
N GLY A 38 -8.09 8.72 -0.90
CA GLY A 38 -7.07 9.46 -0.16
C GLY A 38 -6.77 8.94 1.25
N ASN A 39 -7.22 7.72 1.58
CA ASN A 39 -6.82 7.02 2.78
C ASN A 39 -5.63 6.10 2.44
N LEU A 40 -4.59 6.09 3.28
CA LEU A 40 -3.41 5.23 3.12
C LEU A 40 -3.20 4.39 4.37
N LEU A 41 -2.62 3.21 4.21
CA LEU A 41 -2.29 2.29 5.30
C LEU A 41 -0.89 1.71 5.05
N THR A 42 -0.12 1.57 6.11
CA THR A 42 1.15 0.85 6.13
C THR A 42 1.23 0.00 7.40
N TYR A 43 1.68 -1.25 7.26
CA TYR A 43 2.03 -2.11 8.39
C TYR A 43 3.40 -1.78 8.98
N GLY A 44 4.10 -0.80 8.40
CA GLY A 44 5.48 -0.48 8.70
C GLY A 44 6.47 -1.35 7.94
N ALA A 45 7.70 -0.86 7.82
CA ALA A 45 8.81 -1.60 7.22
C ALA A 45 10.14 -1.12 7.83
N PHE A 46 10.91 -2.07 8.38
CA PHE A 46 12.22 -1.84 8.99
C PHE A 46 12.21 -0.77 10.12
N ASP A 47 11.11 -0.70 10.87
CA ASP A 47 10.83 0.31 11.91
C ASP A 47 11.46 0.00 13.28
N THR A 48 12.23 -1.07 13.40
CA THR A 48 12.84 -1.55 14.65
C THR A 48 14.21 -0.93 14.95
N TYR A 49 14.77 -0.15 14.04
CA TYR A 49 16.08 0.48 14.18
C TYR A 49 15.95 1.90 14.74
N GLN A 50 16.20 2.06 16.05
CA GLN A 50 16.10 3.36 16.75
C GLN A 50 17.07 4.43 16.24
N ASP A 51 18.23 4.04 15.70
CA ASP A 51 19.29 4.98 15.31
C ASP A 51 19.15 5.53 13.88
N LEU A 52 18.11 5.13 13.15
CA LEU A 52 17.94 5.40 11.72
C LEU A 52 16.56 5.99 11.41
N GLU A 53 16.10 6.91 12.27
CA GLU A 53 14.75 7.51 12.27
C GLU A 53 14.23 8.01 10.91
N THR A 54 15.12 8.35 9.96
CA THR A 54 14.75 8.95 8.66
C THR A 54 14.54 7.95 7.52
N LEU A 55 14.91 6.69 7.68
CA LEU A 55 14.84 5.70 6.58
C LEU A 55 13.58 4.82 6.60
N TYR A 56 12.74 4.92 7.64
CA TYR A 56 11.77 3.88 7.94
C TYR A 56 10.37 4.43 8.23
N VAL A 57 9.37 3.59 7.95
CA VAL A 57 7.95 3.95 8.07
C VAL A 57 7.35 3.14 9.19
N SER A 58 6.81 3.80 10.22
CA SER A 58 6.07 3.13 11.30
C SER A 58 4.66 2.72 10.85
N PRO A 59 4.09 1.65 11.45
CA PRO A 59 2.73 1.21 11.19
C PRO A 59 1.75 2.36 11.45
N SER A 60 1.01 2.77 10.42
CA SER A 60 0.15 3.96 10.49
C SER A 60 -0.95 3.95 9.44
N VAL A 61 -1.99 4.75 9.71
CA VAL A 61 -3.08 5.03 8.77
C VAL A 61 -3.18 6.54 8.57
N LEU A 62 -3.22 6.97 7.32
CA LEU A 62 -3.57 8.34 6.93
C LEU A 62 -5.03 8.36 6.52
N THR A 63 -5.82 9.25 7.13
CA THR A 63 -7.19 9.52 6.72
C THR A 63 -7.43 11.03 6.62
N LYS A 64 -8.65 11.44 6.32
CA LYS A 64 -9.05 12.86 6.34
C LYS A 64 -8.81 13.54 7.69
N THR A 65 -8.77 12.80 8.80
CA THR A 65 -8.51 13.36 10.14
C THR A 65 -7.03 13.47 10.47
N GLY A 66 -6.14 13.02 9.58
CA GLY A 66 -4.69 12.99 9.79
C GLY A 66 -4.15 11.57 9.94
N ILE A 67 -2.90 11.50 10.43
CA ILE A 67 -2.18 10.24 10.68
C ILE A 67 -2.57 9.70 12.06
N ALA A 68 -2.84 8.41 12.16
CA ALA A 68 -3.09 7.70 13.40
C ALA A 68 -2.31 6.37 13.44
N PRO A 69 -2.08 5.80 14.64
CA PRO A 69 -1.50 4.47 14.79
C PRO A 69 -2.34 3.41 14.07
N PHE A 70 -1.68 2.45 13.43
CA PHE A 70 -2.32 1.29 12.86
C PHE A 70 -2.77 0.31 13.98
N ASP A 71 -3.95 -0.29 13.80
CA ASP A 71 -4.53 -1.32 14.68
C ASP A 71 -5.06 -2.45 13.82
N GLU A 72 -4.37 -3.59 13.84
CA GLU A 72 -4.66 -4.76 13.01
C GLU A 72 -6.04 -5.36 13.29
N ASN A 73 -6.56 -5.22 14.51
CA ASN A 73 -7.87 -5.74 14.90
C ASN A 73 -9.03 -5.04 14.18
N LYS A 74 -8.77 -3.92 13.50
CA LYS A 74 -9.75 -3.18 12.71
C LYS A 74 -9.83 -3.64 11.25
N ILE A 75 -8.98 -4.58 10.83
CA ILE A 75 -9.04 -5.15 9.48
C ILE A 75 -10.21 -6.12 9.41
N THR A 76 -11.01 -5.95 8.37
CA THR A 76 -12.11 -6.86 8.03
C THR A 76 -12.09 -7.13 6.54
N GLU A 77 -12.57 -8.31 6.16
CA GLU A 77 -12.69 -8.75 4.78
C GLU A 77 -14.17 -8.92 4.46
N SER A 78 -14.66 -8.22 3.44
CA SER A 78 -15.99 -8.49 2.87
C SER A 78 -15.86 -9.35 1.63
N ILE A 79 -16.67 -10.40 1.55
CA ILE A 79 -16.78 -11.26 0.38
C ILE A 79 -18.00 -10.95 -0.48
N ASP A 80 -18.81 -9.92 -0.18
CA ASP A 80 -20.10 -9.66 -0.85
C ASP A 80 -20.01 -9.72 -2.38
N TYR A 81 -18.99 -9.07 -2.95
CA TYR A 81 -18.75 -8.95 -4.39
C TYR A 81 -17.52 -9.73 -4.88
N SER A 82 -17.05 -10.71 -4.10
CA SER A 82 -15.93 -11.58 -4.46
C SER A 82 -16.44 -13.00 -4.71
N TRP A 83 -15.74 -13.80 -5.54
CA TRP A 83 -16.06 -15.22 -5.81
C TRP A 83 -15.71 -16.16 -4.64
N PHE A 84 -16.28 -15.86 -3.49
CA PHE A 84 -16.12 -16.59 -2.25
C PHE A 84 -17.47 -16.71 -1.55
N THR A 85 -17.64 -17.84 -0.87
CA THR A 85 -18.80 -18.13 -0.02
C THR A 85 -18.33 -18.57 1.36
N SER A 86 -19.07 -18.16 2.39
CA SER A 86 -18.82 -18.57 3.76
C SER A 86 -20.10 -18.41 4.60
N GLY A 87 -20.06 -18.81 5.87
CA GLY A 87 -21.17 -18.56 6.81
C GLY A 87 -21.40 -17.09 7.17
N LYS A 88 -20.46 -16.20 6.86
CA LYS A 88 -20.54 -14.74 7.05
C LYS A 88 -20.10 -14.01 5.78
N THR A 89 -20.63 -12.82 5.55
CA THR A 89 -20.18 -11.99 4.41
C THR A 89 -19.07 -11.01 4.77
N THR A 90 -18.90 -10.70 6.06
CA THR A 90 -17.80 -9.89 6.58
C THR A 90 -17.25 -10.51 7.86
N TYR A 91 -15.94 -10.59 7.98
CA TYR A 91 -15.23 -11.25 9.08
C TYR A 91 -13.82 -10.66 9.25
N GLN A 92 -13.19 -10.91 10.40
CA GLN A 92 -11.75 -10.65 10.57
C GLN A 92 -10.93 -11.78 9.93
N PRO A 93 -9.71 -11.51 9.42
CA PRO A 93 -8.92 -12.50 8.67
C PRO A 93 -8.72 -13.86 9.37
N GLU A 94 -8.63 -13.87 10.69
CA GLU A 94 -8.40 -15.09 11.48
C GLU A 94 -9.68 -15.89 11.80
N GLU A 95 -10.87 -15.32 11.54
CA GLU A 95 -12.15 -15.93 11.94
C GLU A 95 -12.63 -17.01 10.98
N VAL A 96 -12.41 -16.84 9.68
CA VAL A 96 -13.02 -17.66 8.64
C VAL A 96 -12.05 -17.85 7.47
N MET A 97 -11.92 -19.09 7.00
CA MET A 97 -11.35 -19.38 5.70
C MET A 97 -12.49 -19.53 4.68
N PRO A 98 -12.71 -18.56 3.78
CA PRO A 98 -13.80 -18.64 2.81
C PRO A 98 -13.53 -19.70 1.73
N GLU A 99 -14.59 -20.31 1.22
CA GLU A 99 -14.50 -21.28 0.13
C GLU A 99 -14.70 -20.58 -1.23
N PRO A 100 -13.89 -20.91 -2.26
CA PRO A 100 -14.07 -20.35 -3.59
C PRO A 100 -15.43 -20.71 -4.20
N ASP A 101 -16.13 -19.72 -4.77
CA ASP A 101 -17.38 -19.91 -5.53
C ASP A 101 -17.45 -18.94 -6.71
N GLN A 102 -16.99 -19.41 -7.88
CA GLN A 102 -17.06 -18.68 -9.14
C GLN A 102 -18.49 -18.55 -9.69
N SER A 103 -19.44 -19.36 -9.20
CA SER A 103 -20.83 -19.32 -9.62
C SER A 103 -21.66 -18.29 -8.86
N LYS A 104 -21.07 -17.65 -7.85
CA LYS A 104 -21.71 -16.62 -7.05
C LYS A 104 -22.14 -15.44 -7.93
N LYS A 105 -23.45 -15.23 -7.98
CA LYS A 105 -24.10 -14.26 -8.88
C LYS A 105 -23.59 -12.82 -8.75
N GLU A 106 -23.31 -12.38 -7.53
CA GLU A 106 -22.88 -11.00 -7.25
C GLU A 106 -21.36 -10.81 -7.31
N GLY A 107 -20.57 -11.88 -7.47
CA GLY A 107 -19.11 -11.76 -7.57
C GLY A 107 -18.67 -11.28 -8.96
N TYR A 108 -17.70 -10.36 -9.00
CA TYR A 108 -17.13 -9.83 -10.25
C TYR A 108 -15.64 -9.50 -10.14
#